data_AF-A0A3M0FZ91-F1
#
_entry.id   AF-A0A3M0FZ91-F1
#
_cell.length_a   1.000
_cell.length_b   1.000
_cell.length_c   1.000
_cell.angle_alpha   90.00
_cell.angle_beta   90.00
_cell.angle_gamma   90.00
#
_symmetry.space_group_name_H-M   'P 1'
#
loop_
_entity.id
_entity.type
_entity.pdbx_description
1 polymer ?
#
loop_
_entity_poly.entity_id
_entity_poly.type
_entity_poly.pdbx_seq_one_letter_code
_entity_poly.pdbx_strand_id
1 'polypeptide(L)'
;MKKYITYISIVIAFTTSRITLGQEDALANITEQDLEYLASKEDEAVAYMEYLKTPGVKIEGQEMIFNKEAQRLLSNESYRTQVYPATYSFAHVKASLSVNDFHKAFWQMINLYPDHKEDVVRFIYAYDSVFPTDEVLIASFYTYGFFDPKITKLDGGKPNVYRPDIFEEYLRRTREIITYIEYFRKEAKEG
;
A
#
# COMPACT_ATOMS: atom_id res chain seq x y z
N MET A 1 26.21 -3.60 5.15
CA MET A 1 25.70 -3.66 6.54
C MET A 1 24.52 -2.74 6.84
N LYS A 2 24.51 -1.44 6.48
CA LYS A 2 23.33 -0.56 6.73
C LYS A 2 22.03 -0.96 6.00
N LYS A 3 22.10 -1.58 4.81
CA LYS A 3 20.91 -2.07 4.07
C LYS A 3 20.22 -3.28 4.71
N TYR A 4 20.88 -4.00 5.61
CA TYR A 4 20.38 -5.26 6.19
C TYR A 4 19.56 -5.05 7.46
N ILE A 5 19.75 -3.92 8.16
CA ILE A 5 19.08 -3.63 9.45
C ILE A 5 17.61 -3.23 9.22
N THR A 6 17.30 -2.60 8.08
CA THR A 6 15.95 -2.12 7.77
C THR A 6 14.96 -3.27 7.55
N TYR A 7 15.36 -4.35 6.86
CA TYR A 7 14.45 -5.46 6.54
C TYR A 7 14.24 -6.44 7.71
N ILE A 8 15.23 -6.57 8.61
CA ILE A 8 15.08 -7.33 9.86
C ILE A 8 13.96 -6.75 10.73
N SER A 9 13.78 -5.43 10.75
CA SER A 9 12.71 -4.76 11.51
C SER A 9 11.31 -5.12 10.98
N ILE A 10 11.18 -5.33 9.66
CA ILE A 10 9.93 -5.71 9.01
C ILE A 10 9.59 -7.18 9.32
N VAL A 11 10.56 -8.08 9.25
CA VAL A 11 10.38 -9.49 9.62
C VAL A 11 9.98 -9.64 11.10
N ILE A 12 10.56 -8.83 11.99
CA ILE A 12 10.18 -8.78 13.42
C ILE A 12 8.75 -8.23 13.59
N ALA A 13 8.35 -7.19 12.85
CA ALA A 13 6.97 -6.67 12.90
C ALA A 13 5.91 -7.67 12.40
N PHE A 14 6.22 -8.47 11.37
CA PHE A 14 5.31 -9.50 10.86
C PHE A 14 5.25 -10.77 11.73
N THR A 15 6.31 -11.11 12.47
CA THR A 15 6.38 -12.31 13.32
C THR A 15 5.94 -12.07 14.77
N THR A 16 6.02 -10.83 15.28
CA THR A 16 5.65 -10.50 16.68
C THR A 16 4.16 -10.56 16.99
N SER A 17 3.28 -10.69 15.98
CA SER A 17 1.85 -10.95 16.22
C SER A 17 1.55 -12.40 16.64
N ARG A 18 2.56 -13.29 16.72
CA ARG A 18 2.40 -14.67 17.20
C ARG A 18 3.40 -15.14 18.26
N ILE A 19 4.30 -14.30 18.75
CA ILE A 19 5.31 -14.71 19.74
C ILE A 19 5.18 -13.84 20.98
N THR A 20 4.37 -14.29 21.93
CA THR A 20 4.50 -13.86 23.33
C THR A 20 5.76 -14.46 23.94
N LEU A 21 6.65 -13.56 24.36
CA LEU A 21 7.60 -13.67 25.47
C LEU A 21 8.64 -14.82 25.47
N GLY A 22 9.89 -14.39 25.32
CA GLY A 22 11.03 -14.94 26.06
C GLY A 22 12.06 -15.64 25.20
N GLN A 23 13.16 -14.95 24.86
CA GLN A 23 14.43 -15.59 24.48
C GLN A 23 15.56 -14.54 24.40
N GLU A 24 16.11 -14.17 25.56
CA GLU A 24 17.46 -13.55 25.62
C GLU A 24 18.59 -14.60 25.44
N ASP A 25 18.27 -15.91 25.42
CA ASP A 25 19.24 -17.01 25.29
C ASP A 25 19.26 -17.70 23.89
N ALA A 26 18.50 -17.24 22.90
CA ALA A 26 18.36 -17.93 21.60
C ALA A 26 19.51 -17.71 20.58
N LEU A 27 20.45 -16.79 20.86
CA LEU A 27 21.53 -16.50 19.91
C LEU A 27 22.66 -17.55 19.89
N ALA A 28 22.60 -18.56 20.76
CA ALA A 28 23.72 -19.48 20.96
C ALA A 28 23.78 -20.67 20.00
N ASN A 29 22.72 -21.01 19.24
CA ASN A 29 22.76 -22.13 18.26
C ASN A 29 21.75 -21.90 17.12
N ILE A 30 22.03 -20.96 16.22
CA ILE A 30 21.28 -20.85 14.97
C ILE A 30 21.72 -22.02 14.06
N THR A 31 20.80 -22.91 13.70
CA THR A 31 21.09 -24.03 12.80
C THR A 31 21.07 -23.60 11.34
N GLU A 32 21.62 -24.41 10.43
CA GLU A 32 21.54 -24.15 8.99
C GLU A 32 20.09 -24.09 8.50
N GLN A 33 19.21 -24.91 9.08
CA GLN A 33 17.77 -24.89 8.80
C GLN A 33 17.10 -23.58 9.27
N ASP A 34 17.55 -23.00 10.40
CA ASP A 34 17.06 -21.69 10.86
C ASP A 34 17.54 -20.57 9.93
N LEU A 35 18.77 -20.66 9.41
CA LEU A 35 19.30 -19.70 8.43
C LEU A 35 18.51 -19.76 7.11
N GLU A 36 18.23 -20.95 6.59
CA GLU A 36 17.42 -21.13 5.38
C GLU A 36 15.99 -20.60 5.58
N TYR A 37 15.38 -20.86 6.74
CA TYR A 37 14.06 -20.32 7.08
C TYR A 37 14.07 -18.80 7.11
N LEU A 38 15.04 -18.17 7.79
CA LEU A 38 15.16 -16.72 7.87
C LEU A 38 15.38 -16.09 6.48
N ALA A 39 16.24 -16.71 5.65
CA ALA A 39 16.46 -16.27 4.27
C ALA A 39 15.16 -16.33 3.44
N SER A 40 14.39 -17.42 3.56
CA SER A 40 13.11 -17.54 2.85
C SER A 40 12.09 -16.47 3.27
N LYS A 41 12.08 -16.08 4.56
CA LYS A 41 11.21 -15.03 5.07
C LYS A 41 11.66 -13.64 4.61
N GLU A 42 12.97 -13.44 4.45
CA GLU A 42 13.52 -12.23 3.85
C GLU A 42 13.09 -12.11 2.37
N ASP A 43 13.21 -13.18 1.59
CA ASP A 43 12.77 -13.21 0.18
C ASP A 43 11.27 -12.91 0.05
N GLU A 44 10.43 -13.52 0.90
CA GLU A 44 9.00 -13.22 0.98
C GLU A 44 8.73 -11.74 1.30
N ALA A 45 9.47 -11.17 2.27
CA ALA A 45 9.32 -9.77 2.64
C ALA A 45 9.75 -8.82 1.52
N VAL A 46 10.86 -9.10 0.83
CA VAL A 46 11.33 -8.32 -0.31
C VAL A 46 10.32 -8.37 -1.46
N ALA A 47 9.80 -9.55 -1.77
CA ALA A 47 8.77 -9.72 -2.80
C ALA A 47 7.48 -8.95 -2.44
N TYR A 48 7.06 -9.00 -1.17
CA TYR A 48 5.90 -8.25 -0.69
C TYR A 48 6.12 -6.74 -0.75
N MET A 49 7.30 -6.26 -0.35
CA MET A 49 7.68 -4.85 -0.45
C MET A 49 7.66 -4.37 -1.89
N GLU A 50 8.11 -5.19 -2.84
CA GLU A 50 8.07 -4.82 -4.25
C GLU A 50 6.65 -4.88 -4.84
N TYR A 51 5.82 -5.80 -4.36
CA TYR A 51 4.40 -5.80 -4.65
C TYR A 51 3.72 -4.50 -4.17
N LEU A 52 4.02 -4.03 -2.95
CA LEU A 52 3.43 -2.80 -2.40
C LEU A 52 3.77 -1.55 -3.21
N LYS A 53 4.93 -1.50 -3.86
CA LYS A 53 5.33 -0.34 -4.69
C LYS A 53 4.84 -0.46 -6.14
N THR A 54 4.34 -1.63 -6.53
CA THR A 54 3.93 -1.91 -7.90
C THR A 54 2.47 -1.47 -8.14
N PRO A 55 2.20 -0.52 -9.06
CA PRO A 55 0.83 -0.14 -9.39
C PRO A 55 0.09 -1.28 -10.10
N GLY A 56 -1.22 -1.35 -9.87
CA GLY A 56 -2.09 -2.34 -10.48
C GLY A 56 -2.29 -2.16 -11.97
N VAL A 57 -2.16 -0.93 -12.46
CA VAL A 57 -2.18 -0.59 -13.88
C VAL A 57 -0.82 0.00 -14.25
N LYS A 58 -0.16 -0.61 -15.24
CA LYS A 58 1.01 -0.06 -15.93
C LYS A 58 0.68 0.15 -17.39
N ILE A 59 1.20 1.24 -17.97
CA ILE A 59 1.07 1.53 -19.40
C ILE A 59 2.44 1.29 -20.02
N GLU A 60 2.54 0.26 -20.86
CA GLU A 60 3.75 -0.06 -21.63
C GLU A 60 3.45 0.13 -23.12
N GLY A 61 3.92 1.26 -23.67
CA GLY A 61 3.60 1.65 -25.05
C GLY A 61 2.10 1.91 -25.23
N GLN A 62 1.43 1.03 -25.98
CA GLN A 62 -0.02 1.08 -26.22
C GLN A 62 -0.82 0.05 -25.40
N GLU A 63 -0.14 -0.76 -24.59
CA GLU A 63 -0.78 -1.81 -23.80
C GLU A 63 -0.91 -1.42 -22.33
N MET A 64 -2.08 -1.74 -21.76
CA MET A 64 -2.29 -1.69 -20.31
C MET A 64 -2.03 -3.05 -19.72
N ILE A 65 -1.08 -3.12 -18.80
CA ILE A 65 -0.73 -4.32 -18.05
C ILE A 65 -1.40 -4.25 -16.69
N PHE A 66 -2.17 -5.30 -16.38
CA PHE A 66 -2.91 -5.42 -15.12
C PHE A 66 -2.26 -6.47 -14.22
N ASN A 67 -1.96 -6.10 -12.97
CA ASN A 67 -1.56 -7.07 -11.95
C ASN A 67 -2.77 -7.89 -11.45
N LYS A 68 -2.54 -8.82 -10.52
CA LYS A 68 -3.60 -9.66 -9.94
C LYS A 68 -4.73 -8.87 -9.30
N GLU A 69 -4.42 -7.76 -8.63
CA GLU A 69 -5.42 -6.92 -7.96
C GLU A 69 -6.28 -6.16 -8.97
N ALA A 70 -5.67 -5.57 -10.00
CA ALA A 70 -6.39 -4.93 -11.10
C ALA A 70 -7.26 -5.93 -11.90
N GLN A 71 -6.76 -7.14 -12.15
CA GLN A 71 -7.54 -8.22 -12.77
C GLN A 71 -8.75 -8.61 -11.91
N ARG A 72 -8.60 -8.62 -10.58
CA ARG A 72 -9.72 -8.86 -9.65
C ARG A 72 -10.75 -7.74 -9.70
N LEU A 73 -10.30 -6.48 -9.77
CA LEU A 73 -11.18 -5.31 -9.91
C LEU A 73 -11.95 -5.31 -11.25
N LEU A 74 -11.34 -5.82 -12.32
CA LEU A 74 -11.99 -6.00 -13.62
C LEU A 74 -13.06 -7.10 -13.58
N SER A 75 -12.68 -8.28 -13.08
CA SER A 75 -13.47 -9.50 -13.22
C SER A 75 -14.54 -9.70 -12.14
N ASN A 76 -14.40 -9.10 -10.96
CA ASN A 76 -15.28 -9.34 -9.82
C ASN A 76 -16.07 -8.09 -9.40
N GLU A 77 -17.35 -8.05 -9.81
CA GLU A 77 -18.25 -6.93 -9.52
C GLU A 77 -18.60 -6.78 -8.02
N SER A 78 -18.81 -7.89 -7.32
CA SER A 78 -19.08 -7.86 -5.87
C SER A 78 -17.89 -7.27 -5.11
N TYR A 79 -16.68 -7.67 -5.50
CA TYR A 79 -15.46 -7.12 -4.95
C TYR A 79 -15.31 -5.63 -5.22
N ARG A 80 -15.55 -5.21 -6.47
CA ARG A 80 -15.53 -3.80 -6.87
C ARG A 80 -16.52 -2.97 -6.05
N THR A 81 -17.72 -3.48 -5.80
CA THR A 81 -18.74 -2.80 -4.98
C THR A 81 -18.28 -2.60 -3.53
N GLN A 82 -17.50 -3.55 -2.98
CA GLN A 82 -16.92 -3.41 -1.64
C GLN A 82 -15.76 -2.39 -1.62
N VAL A 83 -14.98 -2.32 -2.70
CA VAL A 83 -13.84 -1.40 -2.84
C VAL A 83 -14.32 0.05 -2.97
N TYR A 84 -15.43 0.27 -3.69
CA TYR A 84 -15.97 1.60 -3.98
C TYR A 84 -17.33 1.82 -3.28
N PRO A 85 -17.36 1.92 -1.95
CA PRO A 85 -18.60 2.24 -1.23
C PRO A 85 -19.08 3.64 -1.60
N ALA A 86 -20.37 3.90 -1.39
CA ALA A 86 -20.93 5.23 -1.60
C ALA A 86 -20.23 6.31 -0.75
N THR A 87 -19.89 5.96 0.50
CA THR A 87 -19.17 6.81 1.45
C THR A 87 -18.01 6.04 2.09
N TYR A 88 -16.84 6.66 2.14
CA TYR A 88 -15.66 6.09 2.80
C TYR A 88 -15.68 6.42 4.29
N SER A 89 -15.02 5.59 5.10
CA SER A 89 -14.91 5.79 6.55
C SER A 89 -13.65 5.11 7.07
N PHE A 90 -13.19 5.52 8.26
CA PHE A 90 -12.06 4.85 8.91
C PHE A 90 -12.33 3.38 9.28
N ALA A 91 -13.60 2.96 9.35
CA ALA A 91 -13.94 1.55 9.52
C ALA A 91 -13.50 0.71 8.31
N HIS A 92 -13.65 1.25 7.09
CA HIS A 92 -13.15 0.61 5.87
C HIS A 92 -11.61 0.51 5.88
N VAL A 93 -10.93 1.60 6.28
CA VAL A 93 -9.46 1.63 6.42
C VAL A 93 -8.98 0.55 7.39
N LYS A 94 -9.59 0.48 8.58
CA LYS A 94 -9.28 -0.54 9.59
C LYS A 94 -9.50 -1.96 9.05
N ALA A 95 -10.59 -2.20 8.32
CA ALA A 95 -10.87 -3.51 7.75
C ALA A 95 -9.78 -3.92 6.74
N SER A 96 -9.37 -3.02 5.83
CA SER A 96 -8.31 -3.28 4.86
C SER A 96 -6.95 -3.54 5.54
N LEU A 97 -6.59 -2.71 6.52
CA LEU A 97 -5.35 -2.88 7.28
C LEU A 97 -5.32 -4.18 8.10
N SER A 98 -6.46 -4.63 8.63
CA SER A 98 -6.54 -5.88 9.40
C SER A 98 -6.21 -7.14 8.61
N VAL A 99 -6.25 -7.05 7.27
CA VAL A 99 -5.87 -8.11 6.34
C VAL A 99 -4.62 -7.75 5.53
N ASN A 100 -3.84 -6.76 5.97
CA ASN A 100 -2.61 -6.27 5.31
C ASN A 100 -2.82 -5.81 3.85
N ASP A 101 -4.03 -5.32 3.52
CA ASP A 101 -4.33 -4.74 2.21
C ASP A 101 -4.03 -3.24 2.23
N PHE A 102 -2.74 -2.90 2.24
CA PHE A 102 -2.27 -1.52 2.30
C PHE A 102 -2.68 -0.71 1.08
N HIS A 103 -2.70 -1.32 -0.12
CA HIS A 103 -3.14 -0.62 -1.31
C HIS A 103 -4.59 -0.14 -1.16
N LYS A 104 -5.50 -1.03 -0.71
CA LYS A 104 -6.90 -0.64 -0.51
C LYS A 104 -7.03 0.37 0.61
N ALA A 105 -6.32 0.19 1.73
CA ALA A 105 -6.35 1.12 2.85
C ALA A 105 -5.92 2.53 2.43
N PHE A 106 -4.85 2.63 1.63
CA PHE A 106 -4.30 3.91 1.17
C PHE A 106 -5.23 4.58 0.16
N TRP A 107 -5.86 3.81 -0.73
CA TRP A 107 -6.94 4.31 -1.59
C TRP A 107 -8.12 4.88 -0.79
N GLN A 108 -8.56 4.18 0.25
CA GLN A 108 -9.64 4.65 1.12
C GLN A 108 -9.24 5.94 1.84
N MET A 109 -7.97 6.07 2.26
CA MET A 109 -7.45 7.29 2.87
C MET A 109 -7.36 8.47 1.88
N ILE A 110 -7.01 8.25 0.61
CA ILE A 110 -7.08 9.29 -0.44
C ILE A 110 -8.51 9.83 -0.57
N ASN A 111 -9.52 8.95 -0.46
CA ASN A 111 -10.92 9.34 -0.52
C ASN A 111 -11.39 10.10 0.72
N LEU A 112 -10.84 9.79 1.90
CA LEU A 112 -11.14 10.49 3.17
C LEU A 112 -10.40 11.82 3.31
N TYR A 113 -9.33 12.03 2.55
CA TYR A 113 -8.43 13.16 2.69
C TYR A 113 -9.10 14.55 2.71
N PRO A 114 -10.09 14.87 1.86
CA PRO A 114 -10.70 16.21 1.86
C PRO A 114 -11.28 16.64 3.21
N ASP A 115 -11.88 15.68 3.93
CA ASP A 115 -12.59 15.94 5.19
C ASP A 115 -11.72 15.62 6.42
N HIS A 116 -10.64 14.85 6.23
CA HIS A 116 -9.79 14.32 7.31
C HIS A 116 -8.29 14.47 7.02
N LYS A 117 -7.89 15.65 6.51
CA LYS A 117 -6.52 15.92 6.02
C LYS A 117 -5.43 15.51 7.02
N GLU A 118 -5.50 16.02 8.24
CA GLU A 118 -4.47 15.81 9.26
C GLU A 118 -4.39 14.34 9.68
N ASP A 119 -5.54 13.71 9.94
CA ASP A 119 -5.60 12.30 10.35
C ASP A 119 -5.02 11.39 9.27
N VAL A 120 -5.42 11.59 8.00
CA VAL A 120 -4.93 10.80 6.86
C VAL A 120 -3.42 10.92 6.72
N VAL A 121 -2.88 12.14 6.75
CA VAL A 121 -1.44 12.36 6.61
C VAL A 121 -0.67 11.71 7.76
N ARG A 122 -1.13 11.90 9.01
CA ARG A 122 -0.51 11.29 10.19
C ARG A 122 -0.54 9.76 10.12
N PHE A 123 -1.66 9.17 9.71
CA PHE A 123 -1.79 7.72 9.57
C PHE A 123 -0.86 7.16 8.49
N ILE A 124 -0.80 7.78 7.32
CA ILE A 124 0.09 7.32 6.25
C ILE A 124 1.55 7.47 6.70
N TYR A 125 1.94 8.62 7.25
CA TYR A 125 3.30 8.87 7.71
C TYR A 125 3.75 7.89 8.82
N ALA A 126 2.83 7.42 9.67
CA ALA A 126 3.16 6.42 10.69
C ALA A 126 3.72 5.11 10.11
N TYR A 127 3.42 4.78 8.85
CA TYR A 127 3.96 3.61 8.15
C TYR A 127 5.26 3.88 7.39
N ASP A 128 5.74 5.13 7.36
CA ASP A 128 6.90 5.52 6.54
C ASP A 128 8.22 4.89 7.01
N SER A 129 8.28 4.50 8.28
CA SER A 129 9.40 3.73 8.84
C SER A 129 9.44 2.27 8.39
N VAL A 130 8.33 1.74 7.87
CA VAL A 130 8.19 0.34 7.46
C VAL A 130 8.42 0.19 5.95
N PHE A 131 7.86 1.10 5.16
CA PHE A 131 7.96 1.08 3.69
C PHE A 131 7.87 2.48 3.11
N PRO A 132 8.36 2.73 1.87
CA PRO A 132 8.25 4.04 1.23
C PRO A 132 6.79 4.38 0.94
N THR A 133 6.15 5.13 1.84
CA THR A 133 4.70 5.36 1.81
C THR A 133 4.26 6.19 0.61
N ASP A 134 5.12 7.05 0.08
CA ASP A 134 4.93 7.80 -1.16
C ASP A 134 4.77 6.89 -2.38
N GLU A 135 5.65 5.90 -2.55
CA GLU A 135 5.57 4.93 -3.64
C GLU A 135 4.32 4.07 -3.52
N VAL A 136 4.00 3.61 -2.30
CA VAL A 136 2.79 2.82 -2.03
C VAL A 136 1.52 3.64 -2.29
N LEU A 137 1.51 4.94 -1.96
CA LEU A 137 0.36 5.81 -2.20
C LEU A 137 0.11 6.01 -3.70
N ILE A 138 1.17 6.22 -4.49
CA ILE A 138 1.09 6.28 -5.96
C ILE A 138 0.60 4.94 -6.53
N ALA A 139 1.17 3.83 -6.07
CA ALA A 139 0.75 2.50 -6.49
C ALA A 139 -0.73 2.26 -6.19
N SER A 140 -1.20 2.67 -5.02
CA SER A 140 -2.61 2.57 -4.61
C SER A 140 -3.51 3.42 -5.52
N PHE A 141 -3.14 4.67 -5.78
CA PHE A 141 -3.88 5.53 -6.69
C PHE A 141 -4.01 4.91 -8.08
N TYR A 142 -2.91 4.46 -8.69
CA TYR A 142 -2.94 3.84 -10.02
C TYR A 142 -3.55 2.43 -10.03
N THR A 143 -3.69 1.78 -8.87
CA THR A 143 -4.42 0.51 -8.76
C THR A 143 -5.92 0.73 -8.75
N TYR A 144 -6.43 1.69 -7.98
CA TYR A 144 -7.87 1.83 -7.74
C TYR A 144 -8.51 2.98 -8.54
N GLY A 145 -7.79 4.06 -8.83
CA GLY A 145 -8.32 5.20 -9.58
C GLY A 145 -8.83 4.84 -10.98
N PHE A 146 -8.21 3.86 -11.65
CA PHE A 146 -8.62 3.38 -12.97
C PHE A 146 -9.85 2.46 -12.96
N PHE A 147 -10.32 2.04 -11.79
CA PHE A 147 -11.52 1.18 -11.68
C PHE A 147 -12.61 1.81 -10.81
N ASP A 148 -12.43 3.05 -10.34
CA ASP A 148 -13.48 3.77 -9.63
C ASP A 148 -14.63 4.06 -10.60
N PRO A 149 -15.86 3.58 -10.33
CA PRO A 149 -17.02 3.81 -11.19
C PRO A 149 -17.44 5.29 -11.26
N LYS A 150 -16.97 6.16 -10.36
CA LYS A 150 -17.17 7.62 -10.46
C LYS A 150 -16.30 8.25 -11.55
N ILE A 151 -15.22 7.55 -11.94
CA ILE A 151 -14.16 8.07 -12.81
C ILE A 151 -14.13 7.35 -14.15
N THR A 152 -14.35 6.04 -14.11
CA THR A 152 -14.13 5.12 -15.22
C THR A 152 -15.35 4.29 -15.52
N LYS A 153 -15.52 3.93 -16.79
CA LYS A 153 -16.43 2.87 -17.23
C LYS A 153 -15.61 1.74 -17.79
N LEU A 154 -16.03 0.50 -17.55
CA LEU A 154 -15.42 -0.66 -18.19
C LEU A 154 -16.07 -0.83 -19.57
N ASP A 155 -15.28 -0.64 -20.62
CA ASP A 155 -15.70 -0.84 -22.00
C ASP A 155 -14.83 -1.95 -22.62
N GLY A 156 -15.47 -3.05 -23.04
CA GLY A 156 -14.76 -4.22 -23.57
C GLY A 156 -13.69 -4.80 -22.63
N GLY A 157 -13.87 -4.67 -21.31
CA GLY A 157 -12.90 -5.14 -20.30
C GLY A 157 -11.70 -4.21 -20.08
N LYS A 158 -11.71 -3.00 -20.67
CA LYS A 158 -10.69 -1.97 -20.45
C LYS A 158 -11.29 -0.78 -19.68
N PRO A 159 -10.54 -0.19 -18.74
CA PRO A 159 -10.98 1.03 -18.08
C PRO A 159 -10.92 2.22 -19.04
N ASN A 160 -12.05 2.89 -19.22
CA ASN A 160 -12.18 4.13 -19.98
C ASN A 160 -12.49 5.28 -19.02
N VAL A 161 -11.54 6.19 -18.85
CA VAL A 161 -11.66 7.37 -17.97
C VAL A 161 -12.60 8.39 -18.62
N TYR A 162 -13.84 8.46 -18.14
CA TYR A 162 -14.86 9.38 -18.65
C TYR A 162 -15.00 10.65 -17.81
N ARG A 163 -14.43 10.67 -16.59
CA ARG A 163 -14.33 11.86 -15.72
C ARG A 163 -12.87 12.18 -15.40
N PRO A 164 -12.11 12.69 -16.38
CA PRO A 164 -10.70 13.04 -16.17
C PRO A 164 -10.53 14.10 -15.07
N ASP A 165 -11.50 14.99 -14.89
CA ASP A 165 -11.53 15.99 -13.83
C ASP A 165 -11.52 15.38 -12.41
N ILE A 166 -12.28 14.31 -12.18
CA ILE A 166 -12.28 13.61 -10.88
C ILE A 166 -10.97 12.81 -10.71
N PHE A 167 -10.47 12.19 -11.78
CA PHE A 167 -9.20 11.47 -11.75
C PHE A 167 -8.04 12.40 -11.36
N GLU A 168 -7.98 13.58 -11.99
CA GLU A 168 -6.99 14.62 -11.69
C GLU A 168 -7.11 15.14 -10.26
N GLU A 169 -8.33 15.34 -9.75
CA GLU A 169 -8.55 15.75 -8.38
C GLU A 169 -8.03 14.69 -7.37
N TYR A 170 -8.22 13.41 -7.65
CA TYR A 170 -7.66 12.34 -6.81
C TYR A 170 -6.13 12.26 -6.91
N LEU A 171 -5.58 12.47 -8.10
CA LEU A 171 -4.13 12.56 -8.29
C LEU A 171 -3.54 13.76 -7.55
N ARG A 172 -4.24 14.90 -7.56
CA ARG A 172 -3.85 16.12 -6.83
C ARG A 172 -3.80 15.86 -5.33
N ARG A 173 -4.82 15.21 -4.76
CA ARG A 173 -4.85 14.82 -3.33
C ARG A 173 -3.70 13.89 -2.98
N THR A 174 -3.47 12.87 -3.82
CA THR A 174 -2.35 11.92 -3.67
C THR A 174 -1.01 12.67 -3.59
N ARG A 175 -0.76 13.61 -4.52
CA ARG A 175 0.45 14.43 -4.55
C ARG A 175 0.57 15.37 -3.35
N GLU A 176 -0.54 15.95 -2.91
CA GLU A 176 -0.58 16.81 -1.72
C GLU A 176 -0.16 16.01 -0.46
N ILE A 177 -0.68 14.79 -0.29
CA ILE A 177 -0.29 13.90 0.80
C ILE A 177 1.21 13.55 0.73
N ILE A 178 1.72 13.19 -0.46
CA ILE A 178 3.15 12.89 -0.66
C ILE A 178 4.03 14.08 -0.28
N THR A 179 3.61 15.29 -0.66
CA THR A 179 4.34 16.52 -0.32
C THR A 179 4.47 16.67 1.20
N TYR A 180 3.42 16.37 1.98
CA TYR A 180 3.51 16.39 3.44
C TYR A 180 4.43 15.29 3.99
N ILE A 181 4.37 14.08 3.44
CA ILE A 181 5.27 12.98 3.84
C ILE A 181 6.74 13.38 3.61
N GLU A 182 7.06 13.95 2.44
CA GLU A 182 8.39 14.44 2.13
C GLU A 182 8.84 15.57 3.06
N TYR A 183 7.93 16.47 3.44
CA TYR A 183 8.19 17.52 4.42
C TYR A 183 8.59 16.91 5.78
N PHE A 184 7.79 15.98 6.32
CA PHE A 184 8.11 15.35 7.61
C PHE A 184 9.39 14.50 7.56
N ARG A 185 9.67 13.84 6.43
CA ARG A 185 10.95 13.14 6.20
C ARG A 185 12.16 14.08 6.26
N LYS A 186 12.01 15.34 5.85
CA LYS A 186 13.09 16.34 5.93
C LYS A 186 13.26 16.83 7.36
N GLU A 187 12.16 17.21 8.03
CA GLU A 187 12.21 17.64 9.43
C GLU A 187 12.83 16.58 10.34
N ALA A 188 12.48 15.30 10.17
CA ALA A 188 13.02 14.19 10.96
C ALA A 188 14.53 13.93 10.74
N LYS A 189 15.14 14.49 9.68
CA LYS A 189 16.59 14.40 9.44
C LYS A 189 17.36 15.59 10.01
N GLU A 190 16.67 16.69 10.27
CA GLU A 190 17.25 17.95 10.75
C GLU A 190 17.17 18.10 12.28
N GLY A 191 16.27 17.36 12.94
CA GLY A 191 16.17 17.25 14.41
C GLY A 191 16.96 16.08 14.98
#